data_AF-A0A1B3LYT1-F1
#
_entry.id   AF-A0A1B3LYT1-F1
#
_cell.length_a   1.000
_cell.length_b   1.000
_cell.length_c   1.000
_cell.angle_alpha   90.00
_cell.angle_beta   90.00
_cell.angle_gamma   90.00
#
_symmetry.space_group_name_H-M   'P 1'
#
loop_
_entity.id
_entity.type
_entity.pdbx_description
1 polymer ?
#
loop_
_entity_poly.entity_id
_entity_poly.type
_entity_poly.pdbx_seq_one_letter_code
_entity_poly.pdbx_strand_id
1 'polypeptide(L)'
;MKRSLLCLSMLLATSVFAKLPAPVLTDEAKAKAEEAKAKTAWAAKVDNYKLCLSMDRAAGNYFKTAASTGKPVKPAAALPACADPGPFTYVAAAATAVAKPVEAAGAHSPTTTAASPPSGKAPAAATTGK
;
A
#
# COMPACT_ATOMS: atom_id res chain seq x y z
N MET A 1 5.46 -8.83 31.15
CA MET A 1 6.64 -9.24 30.37
C MET A 1 7.06 -10.69 30.59
N LYS A 2 7.05 -11.25 31.82
CA LYS A 2 7.51 -12.64 32.07
C LYS A 2 6.44 -13.73 31.80
N ARG A 3 5.15 -13.41 31.99
CA ARG A 3 4.03 -14.34 31.70
C ARG A 3 3.72 -14.50 30.20
N SER A 4 3.91 -13.45 29.40
CA SER A 4 3.70 -13.51 27.94
C SER A 4 4.77 -14.33 27.21
N LEU A 5 5.95 -14.49 27.82
CA LEU A 5 7.05 -15.27 27.24
C LEU A 5 6.84 -16.79 27.40
N LEU A 6 6.10 -17.21 28.44
CA LEU A 6 5.85 -18.62 28.74
C LEU A 6 4.76 -19.25 27.85
N CYS A 7 3.78 -18.46 27.39
CA CYS A 7 2.74 -18.97 26.48
C CYS A 7 3.23 -19.10 25.03
N LEU A 8 4.20 -18.28 24.62
CA LEU A 8 4.75 -18.33 23.26
C LEU A 8 5.74 -19.51 23.07
N SER A 9 6.37 -19.99 24.16
CA SER A 9 7.29 -21.13 24.10
C SER A 9 6.60 -22.49 23.93
N MET A 10 5.30 -22.59 24.26
CA MET A 10 4.56 -23.86 24.13
C MET A 10 4.08 -24.13 22.69
N LEU A 11 4.07 -23.12 21.82
CA LEU A 11 3.62 -23.26 20.43
C LEU A 11 4.75 -23.67 19.46
N LEU A 12 6.00 -23.72 19.92
CA LEU A 12 7.17 -24.01 19.09
C LEU A 12 7.74 -25.43 19.25
N ALA A 13 7.10 -26.28 20.07
CA ALA A 13 7.65 -27.58 20.49
C ALA A 13 6.99 -28.82 19.85
N THR A 14 6.36 -28.70 18.68
CA THR A 14 5.84 -29.87 17.94
C THR A 14 6.12 -29.80 16.44
N SER A 15 7.40 -29.82 16.05
CA SER A 15 7.78 -30.28 14.71
C SER A 15 8.92 -31.28 14.81
N VAL A 16 8.58 -32.46 15.33
CA VAL A 16 9.36 -33.68 15.09
C VAL A 16 9.28 -33.97 13.59
N PHE A 17 10.31 -33.58 12.84
CA PHE A 17 10.59 -34.09 11.51
C PHE A 17 11.12 -35.53 11.64
N ALA A 18 10.25 -36.45 12.02
CA ALA A 18 10.42 -37.85 11.66
C ALA A 18 10.16 -37.97 10.15
N LYS A 19 10.90 -38.85 9.47
CA LYS A 19 10.87 -39.09 8.02
C LYS A 19 9.46 -39.49 7.52
N LEU A 20 8.59 -38.50 7.37
CA LEU A 20 7.24 -38.59 6.81
C LEU A 20 7.29 -38.14 5.35
N PRO A 21 6.49 -38.77 4.48
CA PRO A 21 6.40 -38.41 3.06
C PRO A 21 6.16 -36.91 2.92
N ALA A 22 6.86 -36.28 1.97
CA ALA A 22 6.77 -34.87 1.68
C ALA A 22 5.30 -34.40 1.75
N PRO A 23 4.99 -33.27 2.41
CA PRO A 23 3.62 -32.82 2.55
C PRO A 23 3.01 -32.72 1.15
N VAL A 24 2.07 -33.62 0.88
CA VAL A 24 1.27 -33.58 -0.33
C VAL A 24 0.47 -32.30 -0.21
N LEU A 25 0.92 -31.23 -0.88
CA LEU A 25 0.13 -30.04 -1.10
C LEU A 25 -1.09 -30.50 -1.90
N THR A 26 -2.16 -30.86 -1.19
CA THR A 26 -3.43 -31.21 -1.79
C THR A 26 -3.85 -30.06 -2.70
N ASP A 27 -4.37 -30.36 -3.89
CA ASP A 27 -4.87 -29.34 -4.83
C ASP A 27 -5.83 -28.36 -4.16
N GLU A 28 -6.57 -28.83 -3.15
CA GLU A 28 -7.43 -28.01 -2.29
C GLU A 28 -6.66 -26.90 -1.53
N ALA A 29 -5.50 -27.21 -0.97
CA ALA A 29 -4.68 -26.22 -0.25
C ALA A 29 -4.11 -25.17 -1.20
N LYS A 30 -3.72 -25.57 -2.42
CA LYS A 30 -3.28 -24.62 -3.46
C LYS A 30 -4.42 -23.73 -3.92
N ALA A 31 -5.61 -24.29 -4.15
CA ALA A 31 -6.79 -23.50 -4.55
C ALA A 31 -7.17 -22.45 -3.49
N LYS A 32 -7.08 -22.78 -2.20
CA LYS A 32 -7.34 -21.83 -1.10
C LYS A 32 -6.27 -20.74 -0.99
N ALA A 33 -5.01 -21.06 -1.25
CA ALA A 33 -3.94 -20.06 -1.28
C ALA A 33 -4.14 -19.05 -2.42
N GLU A 34 -4.55 -19.51 -3.60
CA GLU A 34 -4.84 -18.63 -4.74
C GLU A 34 -6.10 -17.76 -4.51
N GLU A 35 -7.14 -18.32 -3.90
CA GLU A 35 -8.32 -17.54 -3.47
C GLU A 35 -7.93 -16.44 -2.47
N ALA A 36 -7.05 -16.75 -1.50
CA ALA A 36 -6.56 -15.77 -0.52
C ALA A 36 -5.75 -14.66 -1.20
N LYS A 37 -4.85 -15.00 -2.12
CA LYS A 37 -4.09 -14.00 -2.91
C LYS A 37 -5.03 -13.10 -3.71
N ALA A 38 -6.05 -13.67 -4.36
CA ALA A 38 -7.03 -12.90 -5.10
C ALA A 38 -7.82 -11.95 -4.19
N LYS A 39 -8.20 -12.39 -2.99
CA LYS A 39 -8.84 -11.52 -1.98
C LYS A 39 -7.92 -10.40 -1.52
N THR A 40 -6.64 -10.67 -1.26
CA THR A 40 -5.67 -9.64 -0.88
C THR A 40 -5.49 -8.62 -2.00
N ALA A 41 -5.37 -9.06 -3.25
CA ALA A 41 -5.26 -8.16 -4.39
C ALA A 41 -6.52 -7.28 -4.56
N TRP A 42 -7.71 -7.85 -4.36
CA TRP A 42 -8.95 -7.08 -4.39
C TRP A 42 -9.07 -6.10 -3.22
N ALA A 43 -8.72 -6.51 -2.00
CA ALA A 43 -8.70 -5.65 -0.83
C ALA A 43 -7.78 -4.44 -1.04
N ALA A 44 -6.59 -4.64 -1.60
CA ALA A 44 -5.69 -3.54 -1.96
C ALA A 44 -6.34 -2.55 -2.95
N LYS A 45 -7.15 -3.03 -3.91
CA LYS A 45 -7.90 -2.12 -4.80
C LYS A 45 -8.99 -1.34 -4.06
N VAL A 46 -9.68 -1.98 -3.12
CA VAL A 46 -10.67 -1.32 -2.26
C VAL A 46 -10.02 -0.25 -1.40
N ASP A 47 -8.87 -0.53 -0.79
CA ASP A 47 -8.14 0.42 0.04
C ASP A 47 -7.73 1.65 -0.76
N ASN A 48 -7.23 1.45 -1.98
CA ASN A 48 -6.91 2.55 -2.90
C ASN A 48 -8.15 3.37 -3.28
N TYR A 49 -9.28 2.71 -3.54
CA TYR A 49 -10.55 3.40 -3.80
C TYR A 49 -10.99 4.26 -2.60
N LYS A 50 -10.91 3.73 -1.38
CA LYS A 50 -11.24 4.48 -0.15
C LYS A 50 -10.29 5.65 0.09
N LEU A 51 -9.00 5.47 -0.18
CA LEU A 51 -8.02 6.54 -0.11
C LEU A 51 -8.38 7.66 -1.10
N CYS A 52 -8.70 7.31 -2.35
CA CYS A 52 -9.12 8.28 -3.36
C CYS A 52 -10.35 9.09 -2.90
N LEU A 53 -11.40 8.42 -2.41
CA LEU A 53 -12.60 9.10 -1.89
C LEU A 53 -12.28 10.03 -0.71
N SER A 54 -11.32 9.67 0.13
CA SER A 54 -10.90 10.52 1.25
C SER A 54 -10.23 11.81 0.78
N MET A 55 -9.40 11.73 -0.27
CA MET A 55 -8.73 12.89 -0.86
C MET A 55 -9.74 13.81 -1.55
N ASP A 56 -10.70 13.26 -2.28
CA ASP A 56 -11.79 14.02 -2.90
C ASP A 56 -12.64 14.76 -1.85
N ARG A 57 -12.95 14.08 -0.74
CA ARG A 57 -13.68 14.72 0.37
C ARG A 57 -12.87 15.86 0.99
N ALA A 58 -11.56 15.68 1.18
CA ALA A 58 -10.69 16.72 1.72
C ALA A 58 -10.62 17.94 0.79
N ALA A 59 -10.45 17.71 -0.52
CA ALA A 59 -10.49 18.76 -1.52
C ALA A 59 -11.83 19.49 -1.54
N GLY A 60 -12.95 18.75 -1.53
CA GLY A 60 -14.29 19.30 -1.49
C GLY A 60 -14.54 20.18 -0.25
N ASN A 61 -14.07 19.75 0.93
CA ASN A 61 -14.14 20.55 2.15
C ASN A 61 -13.34 21.85 2.01
N TYR A 62 -12.12 21.79 1.47
CA TYR A 62 -11.30 22.97 1.25
C TYR A 62 -12.00 23.98 0.32
N PHE A 63 -12.52 23.55 -0.82
CA PHE A 63 -13.24 24.44 -1.74
C PHE A 63 -14.50 25.04 -1.09
N LYS A 64 -15.24 24.24 -0.31
CA LYS A 64 -16.41 24.73 0.42
C LYS A 64 -16.04 25.79 1.46
N THR A 65 -14.99 25.56 2.24
CA THR A 65 -14.50 26.52 3.24
C THR A 65 -13.91 27.78 2.61
N ALA A 66 -13.19 27.65 1.50
CA ALA A 66 -12.63 28.79 0.78
C ALA A 66 -13.74 29.65 0.16
N ALA A 67 -14.77 29.03 -0.42
CA ALA A 67 -15.97 29.72 -0.89
C ALA A 67 -16.69 30.46 0.24
N SER A 68 -16.85 29.83 1.43
CA SER A 68 -17.50 30.49 2.58
C SER A 68 -16.67 31.62 3.19
N THR A 69 -15.35 31.63 2.99
CA THR A 69 -14.43 32.66 3.51
C THR A 69 -14.05 33.72 2.47
N GLY A 70 -14.66 33.67 1.28
CA GLY A 70 -14.41 34.62 0.19
C GLY A 70 -12.98 34.58 -0.37
N LYS A 71 -12.21 33.52 -0.08
CA LYS A 71 -10.86 33.38 -0.62
C LYS A 71 -10.93 32.91 -2.08
N PRO A 72 -10.26 33.60 -3.02
CA PRO A 72 -10.18 33.13 -4.39
C PRO A 72 -9.36 31.83 -4.44
N VAL A 73 -9.95 30.76 -4.99
CA VAL A 73 -9.27 29.48 -5.23
C VAL A 73 -9.17 29.26 -6.73
N LYS A 74 -8.01 28.81 -7.20
CA LYS A 74 -7.90 28.38 -8.60
C LYS A 74 -8.80 27.16 -8.83
N PRO A 75 -9.46 27.05 -9.99
CA PRO A 75 -10.24 25.88 -10.34
C PRO A 75 -9.41 24.60 -10.22
N ALA A 76 -9.98 23.55 -9.65
CA ALA A 76 -9.34 22.24 -9.62
C ALA A 76 -9.10 21.75 -11.06
N ALA A 77 -7.90 21.22 -11.31
CA ALA A 77 -7.69 20.43 -12.53
C ALA A 77 -8.62 19.21 -12.50
N ALA A 78 -9.16 18.83 -13.66
CA ALA A 78 -10.01 17.65 -13.76
C ALA A 78 -9.20 16.41 -13.42
N LEU A 79 -9.48 15.82 -12.26
CA LEU A 79 -8.94 14.54 -11.85
C LEU A 79 -9.86 13.42 -12.35
N PRO A 80 -9.30 12.26 -12.72
CA PRO A 80 -10.13 11.09 -12.99
C PRO A 80 -10.91 10.72 -11.72
N ALA A 81 -12.17 10.27 -11.90
CA ALA A 81 -12.98 9.81 -10.79
C ALA A 81 -12.37 8.57 -10.11
N CYS A 82 -12.62 8.41 -8.81
CA CYS A 82 -12.22 7.22 -8.07
C CYS A 82 -12.87 5.96 -8.67
N ALA A 83 -12.05 5.00 -9.10
CA ALA A 83 -12.52 3.76 -9.70
C ALA A 83 -12.93 2.73 -8.62
N ASP A 84 -14.22 2.37 -8.61
CA ASP A 84 -14.73 1.31 -7.74
C ASP A 84 -14.29 -0.07 -8.25
N PRO A 85 -13.67 -0.92 -7.42
CA PRO A 85 -13.18 -2.23 -7.85
C PRO A 85 -14.30 -3.26 -8.07
N GLY A 86 -15.56 -2.91 -7.79
CA GLY A 86 -16.69 -3.83 -7.88
C GLY A 86 -16.65 -4.94 -6.83
N PRO A 87 -17.65 -5.83 -6.83
CA PRO A 87 -17.69 -6.98 -5.92
C PRO A 87 -16.54 -7.95 -6.20
N PHE A 88 -16.00 -8.56 -5.15
CA PHE A 88 -15.01 -9.62 -5.32
C PHE A 88 -15.63 -10.85 -6.01
N THR A 89 -15.05 -11.27 -7.13
CA THR A 89 -15.42 -12.49 -7.83
C THR A 89 -14.17 -13.34 -8.04
N TYR A 90 -14.25 -14.61 -7.68
CA TYR A 90 -13.16 -15.57 -7.86
C TYR A 90 -13.62 -16.70 -8.79
N VAL A 91 -12.96 -16.83 -9.92
CA VAL A 91 -13.10 -17.96 -10.84
C VAL A 91 -11.75 -18.67 -10.87
N ALA A 92 -11.68 -19.91 -10.36
CA ALA A 92 -10.41 -20.63 -10.21
C ALA A 92 -9.61 -20.77 -11.52
N ALA A 93 -10.29 -20.88 -12.67
CA ALA A 93 -9.65 -20.92 -13.99
C ALA A 93 -9.03 -19.56 -14.42
N ALA A 94 -9.48 -18.44 -13.86
CA ALA A 94 -8.90 -17.12 -14.12
C ALA A 94 -7.65 -16.85 -13.26
N ALA A 95 -7.52 -17.51 -12.11
CA ALA A 95 -6.34 -17.38 -11.24
C ALA A 95 -5.06 -17.88 -11.91
N THR A 96 -5.16 -18.93 -12.74
CA THR A 96 -4.04 -19.45 -13.55
C THR A 96 -3.58 -18.49 -14.64
N ALA A 97 -4.43 -17.56 -15.09
CA ALA A 97 -4.07 -16.52 -16.05
C ALA A 97 -3.35 -15.33 -15.41
N VAL A 98 -3.63 -15.04 -14.14
CA VAL A 98 -2.98 -13.96 -13.36
C VAL A 98 -1.62 -14.37 -12.81
N ALA A 99 -1.34 -15.68 -12.68
CA ALA A 99 -0.08 -16.23 -12.18
C ALA A 99 1.13 -16.07 -13.12
N LYS A 100 1.04 -15.29 -14.20
CA LYS A 100 2.19 -14.83 -14.97
C LYS A 100 2.55 -13.43 -14.48
N PRO A 101 3.56 -13.25 -13.60
CA PRO A 101 4.13 -11.93 -13.38
C PRO A 101 4.60 -11.41 -14.73
N VAL A 102 3.98 -10.34 -15.21
CA VAL A 102 4.53 -9.57 -16.32
C VAL A 102 5.81 -8.94 -15.78
N GLU A 103 6.95 -9.45 -16.22
CA GLU A 103 8.28 -8.85 -16.10
C GLU A 103 8.32 -7.50 -16.82
N ALA A 104 7.65 -6.51 -16.23
CA ALA A 104 7.80 -5.11 -16.60
C ALA A 104 8.18 -4.30 -15.35
N ALA A 105 9.28 -4.71 -14.70
CA ALA A 105 10.16 -3.77 -14.01
C ALA A 105 11.01 -3.04 -15.07
N GLY A 106 10.33 -2.39 -16.02
CA GLY A 106 10.93 -1.45 -16.94
C GLY A 106 11.10 -0.12 -16.20
N ALA A 107 12.34 0.17 -15.83
CA ALA A 107 12.91 1.51 -15.68
C ALA A 107 11.96 2.64 -15.19
N HIS A 108 11.98 2.91 -13.89
CA HIS A 108 11.79 4.28 -13.38
C HIS A 108 12.83 4.58 -12.31
N SER A 109 14.06 4.79 -12.75
CA SER A 109 14.92 5.82 -12.15
C SER A 109 15.21 6.82 -13.26
N PRO A 110 14.75 8.09 -13.19
CA PRO A 110 15.49 9.13 -13.87
C PRO A 110 16.84 9.29 -13.17
N THR A 111 17.91 8.95 -13.88
CA THR A 111 19.27 9.37 -13.57
C THR A 111 19.39 10.89 -13.77
N THR A 112 19.38 11.64 -12.67
CA THR A 112 20.00 12.96 -12.56
C THR A 112 20.27 13.26 -11.09
N THR A 113 21.48 12.86 -10.68
CA THR A 113 22.43 13.58 -9.83
C THR A 113 21.87 14.48 -8.72
N ALA A 114 21.99 14.00 -7.48
CA ALA A 114 22.25 14.88 -6.35
C ALA A 114 23.67 15.45 -6.49
N ALA A 115 23.80 16.69 -6.98
CA ALA A 115 25.01 17.48 -6.85
C ALA A 115 24.71 18.58 -5.83
N SER A 116 25.33 18.44 -4.66
CA SER A 116 25.46 19.44 -3.57
C SER A 116 24.29 19.51 -2.56
N PRO A 117 24.49 19.03 -1.31
CA PRO A 117 23.66 19.49 -0.19
C PRO A 117 23.97 20.96 0.10
N PRO A 118 22.99 21.81 0.46
CA PRO A 118 23.28 23.14 0.99
C PRO A 118 23.80 23.02 2.44
N SER A 119 25.00 22.47 2.63
CA SER A 119 25.78 22.68 3.85
C SER A 119 26.59 23.95 3.71
N GLY A 120 25.91 25.10 3.70
CA GLY A 120 26.53 26.38 3.98
C GLY A 120 26.70 26.52 5.49
N LYS A 121 27.94 26.69 5.97
CA LYS A 121 28.20 27.15 7.34
C LYS A 121 27.76 28.61 7.47
N ALA A 122 26.47 28.82 7.67
CA ALA A 122 25.95 30.09 8.18
C ALA A 122 25.66 29.89 9.68
N PRO A 123 26.42 30.52 10.60
CA PRO A 123 26.03 30.53 11.99
C PRO A 123 24.74 31.35 12.17
N ALA A 124 23.85 30.81 13.00
CA ALA A 124 22.69 31.53 13.50
C ALA A 124 23.13 32.70 14.38
N ALA A 125 22.43 33.84 14.24
CA ALA A 125 22.50 35.06 15.03
C ALA A 125 23.59 36.10 14.67
N ALA A 126 23.13 37.23 14.14
CA ALA A 126 23.62 38.56 14.51
C ALA A 126 22.45 39.56 14.43
N THR A 127 21.96 39.98 15.59
CA THR A 127 21.23 41.23 15.80
C THR A 127 22.12 42.43 15.48
N THR A 128 21.50 43.61 15.25
CA THR A 128 22.09 44.95 14.95
C THR A 128 22.08 45.23 13.44
N GLY A 129 21.40 46.24 12.87
CA GLY A 129 20.93 47.52 13.40
C GLY A 129 21.60 48.64 12.60
N LYS A 130 20.86 49.32 11.71
CA LYS A 130 20.83 50.77 11.46
C LYS A 130 19.86 51.09 10.33
#